data_AF-A0AAN5SFY4-F1
#
_entry.id   AF-A0AAN5SFY4-F1
#
_cell.length_a   1.000
_cell.length_b   1.000
_cell.length_c   1.000
_cell.angle_alpha   90.00
_cell.angle_beta   90.00
_cell.angle_gamma   90.00
#
_symmetry.space_group_name_H-M   'P 1'
#
loop_
_entity.id
_entity.type
_entity.pdbx_description
1 polymer ?
#
loop_
_entity_poly.entity_id
_entity_poly.type
_entity_poly.pdbx_seq_one_letter_code
_entity_poly.pdbx_strand_id
1 'polypeptide(L)' 'MMYELCKRQIENGCETEAEREEMKTFLGCFMMTKQITPEQYMELSNKLNPVTHETSPVVTEEKHTEVGIQA' A
#
# COMPACT_ATOMS: atom_id res chain seq x y z
N MET A 1 4.48 23.28 -1.17
CA MET A 1 5.49 22.75 -2.11
C MET A 1 5.94 21.34 -1.74
N MET A 2 6.29 21.04 -0.48
CA MET A 2 6.74 19.68 -0.12
C MET A 2 5.67 18.61 -0.29
N TYR A 3 4.39 18.94 -0.05
CA TYR A 3 3.27 18.01 -0.31
C TYR A 3 3.29 17.46 -1.75
N GLU A 4 3.31 18.34 -2.77
CA GLU A 4 3.30 17.92 -4.18
C GLU A 4 4.55 17.12 -4.57
N LEU A 5 5.72 17.48 -4.01
CA LEU A 5 6.95 16.74 -4.26
C LEU A 5 6.88 15.31 -3.69
N CYS A 6 6.44 15.17 -2.44
CA CYS A 6 6.28 13.87 -1.80
C CYS A 6 5.25 13.02 -2.55
N LYS A 7 4.12 13.62 -2.94
CA LYS A 7 3.09 12.96 -3.74
C LYS A 7 3.66 12.40 -5.05
N ARG A 8 4.41 13.20 -5.80
CA ARG A 8 5.05 12.77 -7.05
C ARG A 8 6.09 11.66 -6.81
N GLN A 9 6.87 11.71 -5.73
CA GLN A 9 7.84 10.65 -5.43
C GLN A 9 7.16 9.33 -5.06
N ILE A 10 6.09 9.38 -4.26
CA ILE A 10 5.30 8.20 -3.91
C ILE A 10 4.67 7.58 -5.16
N GLU A 11 4.11 8.40 -6.05
CA GLU A 11 3.46 7.94 -7.27
C GLU A 11 4.43 7.38 -8.32
N ASN A 12 5.74 7.71 -8.26
CA ASN A 12 6.70 7.35 -9.30
C ASN A 12 7.94 6.57 -8.84
N GLY A 13 8.13 6.29 -7.54
CA GLY A 13 9.43 5.77 -7.09
C GLY A 13 9.54 5.14 -5.70
N CYS A 14 8.44 4.83 -5.00
CA CYS A 14 8.49 4.07 -3.74
C CYS A 14 8.16 2.58 -3.97
N GLU A 15 8.97 1.89 -4.77
CA GLU A 15 8.72 0.52 -5.23
C GLU A 15 9.06 -0.52 -4.15
N THR A 16 10.15 -0.29 -3.41
CA THR A 16 10.64 -1.19 -2.37
C THR A 16 10.10 -0.83 -0.98
N GLU A 17 10.12 -1.80 -0.07
CA GLU A 17 9.75 -1.57 1.33
C GLU A 17 10.69 -0.58 2.01
N ALA A 18 11.99 -0.66 1.73
CA ALA A 18 12.98 0.27 2.27
C ALA A 18 12.69 1.72 1.86
N GLU A 19 12.37 1.96 0.58
CA GLU A 19 12.00 3.30 0.09
C GLU A 19 10.70 3.80 0.72
N ARG A 20 9.74 2.91 0.99
CA ARG A 20 8.50 3.29 1.68
C ARG A 20 8.75 3.71 3.13
N GLU A 21 9.60 2.97 3.85
CA GLU A 21 9.96 3.31 5.24
C GLU A 21 10.82 4.58 5.32
N GLU A 22 11.72 4.79 4.36
CA GLU A 22 12.47 6.04 4.23
C GLU A 22 11.52 7.22 3.95
N MET A 23 10.58 7.04 3.03
CA MET A 23 9.57 8.07 2.73
C MET A 23 8.72 8.40 3.95
N LYS A 24 8.26 7.40 4.72
CA LYS A 24 7.52 7.65 5.98
C LYS A 24 8.32 8.50 6.97
N THR A 25 9.62 8.27 7.06
CA THR A 25 10.53 9.07 7.90
C THR A 25 10.58 10.52 7.42
N PHE A 26 10.73 10.76 6.11
CA PHE A 26 10.71 12.11 5.55
C PHE A 26 9.38 12.83 5.78
N LEU A 27 8.25 12.14 5.57
CA LEU A 27 6.93 12.70 5.84
C LEU A 27 6.78 13.14 7.30
N GLY A 28 7.28 12.33 8.26
CA GLY A 28 7.30 12.69 9.68
C GLY A 28 8.10 13.97 9.94
N CYS A 29 9.29 14.08 9.35
CA CYS A 29 10.13 15.28 9.43
C CYS A 29 9.44 16.52 8.85
N PHE A 30 8.77 16.39 7.71
CA PHE A 30 8.05 17.50 7.09
C PHE A 30 6.83 17.95 7.91
N MET A 31 6.15 17.02 8.59
CA MET A 31 5.07 17.35 9.50
C MET A 31 5.59 18.10 10.74
N MET A 32 6.68 17.62 11.35
CA MET A 32 7.30 18.28 12.51
C MET A 32 7.78 19.70 12.18
N THR A 33 8.36 19.88 10.99
CA THR A 33 8.82 21.19 10.49
C THR A 33 7.71 22.05 9.89
N LYS A 34 6.44 21.63 9.99
CA LYS A 34 5.25 22.34 9.48
C LYS A 34 5.28 22.61 7.97
N GLN A 35 6.06 21.85 7.20
CA GLN A 35 6.11 21.95 5.75
C GLN A 35 4.93 21.21 5.08
N ILE A 36 4.32 20.28 5.79
CA ILE A 36 3.05 19.66 5.46
C ILE A 36 2.12 19.69 6.69
N THR A 37 0.82 19.71 6.44
CA THR A 37 -0.20 19.62 7.49
C THR A 37 -0.38 18.17 7.96
N PRO A 38 -0.97 17.95 9.15
CA PRO A 38 -1.34 16.61 9.60
C PRO A 38 -2.23 15.87 8.59
N GLU A 39 -3.19 16.57 7.97
CA GLU A 39 -4.09 15.99 6.95
C GLU A 39 -3.30 15.52 5.72
N GLN A 40 -2.36 16.33 5.25
CA GLN A 40 -1.47 15.98 4.15
C GLN A 40 -0.54 14.81 4.50
N TYR A 41 -0.03 14.75 5.73
CA TYR A 41 0.76 13.62 6.21
C TYR A 41 -0.05 12.32 6.17
N MET A 42 -1.29 12.34 6.65
CA MET A 42 -2.15 11.15 6.63
C MET A 42 -2.43 10.70 5.19
N GLU A 43 -2.75 11.62 4.29
CA GLU A 43 -3.01 11.29 2.89
C GLU A 43 -1.80 10.62 2.22
N LEU A 44 -0.60 11.19 2.40
CA LEU A 44 0.63 10.68 1.81
C LEU A 44 1.04 9.34 2.45
N SER A 45 0.88 9.18 3.76
CA SER A 45 1.18 7.93 4.48
C SER A 45 0.26 6.80 4.04
N ASN A 46 -1.02 7.08 3.77
CA ASN A 46 -1.96 6.10 3.26
C ASN A 46 -1.62 5.63 1.85
N LYS A 47 -1.09 6.52 1.00
CA LYS A 47 -0.61 6.17 -0.35
C LYS A 47 0.64 5.28 -0.32
N LEU A 48 1.44 5.35 0.74
CA LEU A 48 2.63 4.53 0.94
C LEU A 48 2.33 3.16 1.52
N ASN A 49 1.21 2.98 2.22
CA ASN A 49 0.87 1.66 2.74
C ASN A 49 0.66 0.71 1.57
N PRO A 50 1.27 -0.50 1.61
CA PRO A 50 0.99 -1.49 0.59
C PRO A 50 -0.52 -1.68 0.58
N VAL A 51 -1.11 -1.58 -0.60
CA VAL A 51 -2.53 -1.85 -0.77
C VAL A 51 -2.71 -3.36 -0.61
N THR A 52 -2.70 -3.84 0.64
CA THR A 52 -3.29 -5.12 1.00
C THR A 52 -4.78 -4.93 0.86
N HIS A 53 -5.26 -4.92 -0.38
CA HIS A 53 -6.63 -5.30 -0.66
C HIS A 53 -6.75 -6.75 -0.22
N GLU A 54 -7.11 -6.94 1.04
CA GLU A 54 -7.83 -8.12 1.47
C GLU A 54 -9.16 -8.15 0.68
N THR A 55 -9.09 -8.72 -0.51
CA THR A 55 -10.21 -9.40 -1.13
C THR A 55 -9.74 -10.82 -1.37
N SER A 56 -9.72 -11.61 -0.30
CA SER A 56 -9.90 -13.06 -0.42
C SER A 56 -11.32 -13.31 -0.93
N PRO A 57 -11.53 -13.97 -2.08
CA PRO A 57 -12.60 -14.92 -2.17
C PRO A 57 -12.04 -16.25 -1.69
N VAL A 58 -12.35 -16.59 -0.44
CA VAL A 58 -12.54 -17.99 -0.08
C VAL A 58 -13.67 -18.49 -0.98
N VAL A 59 -13.33 -19.18 -2.07
CA VAL A 59 -14.25 -20.08 -2.76
C VAL A 59 -13.59 -21.44 -2.76
N THR A 60 -14.09 -22.25 -1.83
CA THR A 60 -13.95 -23.69 -1.77
C THR A 60 -14.28 -24.29 -3.13
N GLU A 61 -13.29 -24.79 -3.88
CA GLU A 61 -13.56 -25.73 -4.95
C GLU A 61 -13.58 -27.13 -4.31
N GLU A 62 -14.77 -27.54 -3.86
CA GLU A 62 -15.07 -28.94 -3.56
C GLU A 62 -14.80 -29.74 -4.83
N LYS A 63 -13.62 -30.35 -4.92
CA LYS A 63 -13.33 -31.36 -5.94
C LYS A 63 -14.13 -32.62 -5.61
N HIS A 64 -15.42 -32.63 -5.95
CA HIS A 64 -16.22 -33.83 -6.03
C HIS A 64 -15.63 -34.69 -7.15
N THR A 65 -14.77 -35.64 -6.78
CA THR A 65 -14.27 -36.64 -7.73
C THR A 65 -15.33 -37.74 -7.80
N GLU A 66 -16.24 -37.60 -8.76
CA GLU A 66 -17.09 -38.69 -9.22
C GLU A 66 -16.18 -39.76 -9.85
N VAL A 67 -15.86 -40.82 -9.11
CA VAL A 67 -15.26 -42.03 -9.68
C VAL A 67 -16.39 -42.95 -10.11
N GLY A 68 -16.92 -42.66 -11.30
CA GLY A 68 -17.77 -43.58 -12.06
C GLY A 68 -17.02 -44.03 -13.30
N ILE A 69 -16.31 -45.16 -13.23
CA ILE A 69 -15.96 -45.92 -14.44
C ILE A 69 -16.10 -47.41 -14.13
N GLN A 70 -17.01 -48.04 -14.86
CA GLN A 70 -17.29 -49.46 -14.93
C GLN A 70 -16.11 -50.22 -15.58
N ALA A 71 -15.82 -51.42 -15.09
CA ALA A 71 -15.40 -52.59 -15.88
C ALA A 71 -15.71 -53.86 -15.09
#